data_AF-X1SFM6-F1
#
_entry.id   AF-X1SFM6-F1
#
_cell.length_a   1.000
_cell.length_b   1.000
_cell.length_c   1.000
_cell.angle_alpha   90.00
_cell.angle_beta   90.00
_cell.angle_gamma   90.00
#
_symmetry.space_group_name_H-M   'P 1'
#
loop_
_entity.id
_entity.type
_entity.pdbx_description
1 polymer ?
#
loop_
_entity_poly.entity_id
_entity_poly.type
_entity_poly.pdbx_seq_one_letter_code
_entity_poly.pdbx_strand_id
1 'polypeptide(L)'
;FVNRLYEAWGIGKKGEDKGILILLTVKERRVRIETGYGVEGILPDGLVGEILDRYVVPYLKQGDYGKGLSNAMIAISTIVAKDAKVSLTGNSPIYKSSAHRTSKGGNLFTLILLVIIMTMLLGTRRGRAMLPFLMLMLFMGGGGRGVGGFGSFGGGFGGFGGGMSGGGGAGRGF
;
A
#
# COMPACT_ATOMS: atom_id res chain seq x y z
N PHE A 1 -14.55 11.86 1.78
CA PHE A 1 -15.84 11.20 1.48
C PHE A 1 -16.06 10.02 2.41
N VAL A 2 -15.13 9.07 2.45
CA VAL A 2 -15.27 7.83 3.25
C VAL A 2 -15.49 8.07 4.73
N ASN A 3 -14.78 9.02 5.36
CA ASN A 3 -14.93 9.35 6.78
C ASN A 3 -16.35 9.89 7.08
N ARG A 4 -16.86 10.79 6.23
CA ARG A 4 -18.25 11.28 6.36
C ARG A 4 -19.27 10.17 6.18
N LEU A 5 -19.01 9.21 5.30
CA LEU A 5 -19.88 8.05 5.11
C LEU A 5 -19.86 7.13 6.33
N TYR A 6 -18.67 6.89 6.88
CA TYR A 6 -18.45 6.12 8.09
C TYR A 6 -19.24 6.68 9.26
N GLU A 7 -19.14 8.00 9.47
CA GLU A 7 -19.85 8.74 10.51
C GLU A 7 -21.37 8.72 10.26
N ALA A 8 -21.80 9.02 9.03
CA ALA A 8 -23.22 9.05 8.68
C ALA A 8 -23.92 7.69 8.85
N TRP A 9 -23.18 6.60 8.64
CA TRP A 9 -23.71 5.24 8.82
C TRP A 9 -23.54 4.72 10.26
N GLY A 10 -22.84 5.46 11.13
CA GLY A 10 -22.59 5.05 12.51
C GLY A 10 -21.88 3.71 12.60
N ILE A 11 -20.83 3.51 11.80
CA ILE A 11 -20.14 2.22 11.71
C ILE A 11 -19.36 1.96 13.00
N GLY A 12 -19.65 0.82 13.64
CA GLY A 12 -19.06 0.42 14.92
C GLY A 12 -20.00 0.68 16.10
N LYS A 13 -19.64 0.16 17.27
CA LYS A 13 -20.42 0.37 18.49
C LYS A 13 -20.03 1.69 19.14
N LYS A 14 -21.03 2.53 19.44
CA LYS A 14 -20.84 3.83 20.09
C LYS A 14 -20.03 3.69 21.38
N GLY A 15 -18.96 4.47 21.49
CA GLY A 15 -18.06 4.48 22.66
C GLY A 15 -16.98 3.41 22.64
N GLU A 16 -17.05 2.43 21.73
CA GLU A 16 -15.94 1.50 21.47
C GLU A 16 -15.22 1.83 20.17
N ASP A 17 -15.92 2.40 19.17
CA ASP A 17 -15.39 2.84 17.88
C ASP A 17 -14.60 1.74 17.14
N LYS A 18 -15.01 0.48 17.33
CA LYS A 18 -14.44 -0.71 16.68
C LYS A 18 -15.10 -1.03 15.34
N GLY A 19 -15.29 -0.02 14.50
CA GLY A 19 -15.87 -0.16 13.17
C GLY A 19 -14.80 -0.19 12.08
N ILE A 20 -15.03 -0.95 11.01
CA ILE A 20 -14.16 -0.99 9.83
C ILE A 20 -15.04 -0.86 8.59
N LEU A 21 -14.71 0.07 7.70
CA LEU A 21 -15.40 0.28 6.44
C LEU A 21 -14.46 -0.01 5.28
N ILE A 22 -14.85 -0.92 4.39
CA ILE A 22 -14.18 -1.12 3.10
C ILE A 22 -15.05 -0.50 2.03
N LEU A 23 -14.56 0.54 1.36
CA LEU A 23 -15.23 1.20 0.26
C LEU A 23 -14.49 0.94 -1.06
N LEU A 24 -15.19 0.34 -2.02
CA LEU A 24 -14.72 0.15 -3.39
C LEU A 24 -15.53 1.05 -4.33
N THR A 25 -14.86 1.92 -5.05
CA THR A 25 -15.46 2.77 -6.10
C THR A 25 -15.00 2.25 -7.46
N VAL A 26 -15.88 1.51 -8.14
CA VAL A 26 -15.55 0.76 -9.36
C VAL A 26 -15.22 1.68 -10.54
N LYS A 27 -15.97 2.77 -10.72
CA LYS A 27 -15.77 3.71 -11.84
C LYS A 27 -14.44 4.45 -11.71
N GLU A 28 -14.10 4.90 -10.51
CA GLU A 28 -12.89 5.65 -10.20
C GLU A 28 -11.68 4.73 -9.96
N ARG A 29 -11.92 3.41 -9.93
CA ARG A 29 -10.94 2.36 -9.65
C ARG A 29 -10.13 2.62 -8.39
N ARG A 30 -10.82 2.93 -7.30
CA ARG A 30 -10.22 3.17 -5.98
C ARG A 30 -10.83 2.25 -4.94
N VAL A 31 -10.01 1.81 -4.00
CA VAL A 31 -10.42 1.12 -2.79
C VAL A 31 -9.87 1.87 -1.60
N ARG A 32 -10.66 2.04 -0.55
CA ARG A 32 -10.24 2.59 0.73
C ARG A 32 -10.79 1.76 1.86
N ILE A 33 -9.96 1.52 2.86
CA ILE A 33 -10.36 0.95 4.14
C ILE A 33 -10.23 2.06 5.18
N GLU A 34 -11.31 2.35 5.88
CA GLU A 34 -11.35 3.27 7.02
C GLU A 34 -11.48 2.45 8.30
N THR A 35 -10.68 2.78 9.31
CA THR A 35 -10.69 2.13 10.62
C THR A 35 -11.14 3.14 11.68
N GLY A 36 -12.00 2.69 12.59
CA GLY A 36 -12.38 3.48 13.76
C GLY A 36 -11.23 3.57 14.77
N TYR A 37 -11.30 4.56 15.65
CA TYR A 37 -10.26 4.80 16.66
C TYR A 37 -9.98 3.58 17.54
N GLY A 38 -11.03 2.84 17.90
CA GLY A 38 -10.91 1.66 18.76
C GLY A 38 -10.21 0.45 18.13
N VAL A 39 -9.97 0.47 16.82
CA VAL A 39 -9.25 -0.61 16.09
C VAL A 39 -7.94 -0.13 15.48
N GLU A 40 -7.58 1.15 15.59
CA GLU A 40 -6.35 1.70 15.02
C GLU A 40 -5.08 1.03 15.58
N GLY A 41 -5.07 0.74 16.88
CA GLY A 41 -3.94 0.03 17.52
C GLY A 41 -3.72 -1.40 17.01
N ILE A 42 -4.76 -2.01 16.44
CA ILE A 42 -4.74 -3.38 15.92
C ILE A 42 -4.52 -3.37 14.39
N LEU A 43 -5.12 -2.39 13.72
CA LEU A 43 -5.12 -2.19 12.28
C LEU A 43 -4.64 -0.77 11.95
N PRO A 44 -3.33 -0.50 12.14
CA PRO A 44 -2.77 0.79 11.75
C PRO A 44 -2.80 0.94 10.23
N ASP A 45 -2.77 2.19 9.78
CA ASP A 45 -2.77 2.59 8.37
C ASP A 45 -1.77 1.82 7.50
N GLY A 46 -0.54 1.60 8.00
CA GLY A 46 0.50 0.85 7.32
C GLY A 46 0.12 -0.61 7.09
N LEU A 47 -0.47 -1.27 8.09
CA LEU A 47 -0.91 -2.66 7.98
C LEU A 47 -2.10 -2.79 7.03
N VAL A 48 -3.05 -1.86 7.12
CA VAL A 48 -4.20 -1.79 6.22
C VAL A 48 -3.75 -1.54 4.78
N GLY A 49 -2.78 -0.65 4.58
CA GLY A 49 -2.15 -0.39 3.28
C GLY A 49 -1.47 -1.63 2.71
N GLU A 50 -0.74 -2.37 3.54
CA GLU A 50 -0.11 -3.63 3.15
C GLU A 50 -1.14 -4.67 2.72
N ILE A 51 -2.26 -4.79 3.45
CA ILE A 51 -3.35 -5.70 3.09
C ILE A 51 -3.88 -5.36 1.70
N LEU A 52 -4.14 -4.08 1.44
CA LEU A 52 -4.60 -3.61 0.14
C LEU A 52 -3.61 -3.98 -0.97
N ASP A 53 -2.32 -3.71 -0.76
CA ASP A 53 -1.28 -3.93 -1.76
C ASP A 53 -1.06 -5.40 -2.08
N ARG A 54 -1.06 -6.28 -1.06
CA ARG A 54 -0.74 -7.70 -1.24
C ARG A 54 -1.94 -8.54 -1.64
N TYR A 55 -3.10 -8.28 -1.06
CA TYR A 55 -4.24 -9.20 -1.14
C TYR A 55 -5.43 -8.66 -1.91
N VAL A 56 -5.52 -7.35 -2.15
CA VAL A 56 -6.70 -6.71 -2.74
C VAL A 56 -6.41 -6.18 -4.13
N VAL A 57 -5.50 -5.21 -4.25
CA VAL A 57 -5.16 -4.50 -5.50
C VAL A 57 -4.85 -5.43 -6.67
N PRO A 58 -4.08 -6.54 -6.52
CA PRO A 58 -3.80 -7.45 -7.63
C PRO A 58 -5.08 -8.02 -8.27
N TYR A 59 -6.11 -8.30 -7.47
CA TYR A 59 -7.39 -8.83 -7.95
C TYR A 59 -8.27 -7.74 -8.55
N LEU A 60 -8.32 -6.57 -7.93
CA LEU A 60 -9.08 -5.43 -8.48
C LEU A 60 -8.55 -5.03 -9.86
N LYS A 61 -7.22 -5.09 -10.07
CA LYS A 61 -6.59 -4.87 -11.38
C LYS A 61 -7.07 -5.85 -12.45
N GLN A 62 -7.33 -7.09 -12.06
CA GLN A 62 -7.83 -8.16 -12.93
C GLN A 62 -9.36 -8.14 -13.11
N GLY A 63 -10.05 -7.19 -12.48
CA GLY A 63 -11.52 -7.12 -12.48
C GLY A 63 -12.19 -8.11 -11.53
N ASP A 64 -11.42 -8.85 -10.72
CA ASP A 64 -11.93 -9.81 -9.76
C ASP A 64 -12.20 -9.15 -8.40
N TYR A 65 -13.22 -8.29 -8.38
CA TYR A 65 -13.60 -7.51 -7.18
C TYR A 65 -14.00 -8.40 -6.00
N GLY A 66 -14.68 -9.52 -6.28
CA GLY A 66 -15.14 -10.46 -5.26
C GLY A 66 -13.98 -11.07 -4.48
N LYS A 67 -12.96 -11.61 -5.17
CA LYS A 67 -11.77 -12.16 -4.50
C LYS A 67 -10.99 -11.10 -3.76
N GLY A 68 -10.84 -9.90 -4.35
CA GLY A 68 -10.16 -8.78 -3.70
C GLY A 68 -10.81 -8.38 -2.36
N LEU A 69 -12.13 -8.22 -2.34
CA LEU A 69 -12.88 -7.85 -1.13
C LEU A 69 -12.92 -9.00 -0.11
N SER A 70 -13.11 -10.24 -0.56
CA SER A 70 -13.07 -11.42 0.32
C SER A 70 -11.72 -11.54 1.01
N ASN A 71 -10.62 -11.31 0.28
CA ASN A 71 -9.28 -11.32 0.85
C ASN A 71 -9.07 -10.22 1.89
N ALA A 72 -9.56 -9.00 1.62
CA ALA A 72 -9.50 -7.91 2.59
C ALA A 72 -10.21 -8.31 3.89
N MET A 73 -11.43 -8.85 3.78
CA MET A 73 -12.25 -9.30 4.90
C MET A 73 -11.53 -10.41 5.70
N ILE A 74 -11.03 -11.46 5.04
CA ILE A 74 -10.33 -12.57 5.69
C ILE A 74 -9.06 -12.08 6.41
N ALA A 75 -8.27 -11.22 5.76
CA ALA A 75 -7.03 -10.70 6.34
C ALA A 75 -7.31 -9.86 7.60
N ILE A 76 -8.27 -8.94 7.51
CA ILE A 76 -8.68 -8.07 8.61
C ILE A 76 -9.27 -8.90 9.75
N SER A 77 -10.22 -9.81 9.47
CA SER A 77 -10.85 -10.63 10.49
C SER A 77 -9.85 -11.51 11.21
N THR A 78 -8.83 -12.03 10.51
CA THR A 78 -7.78 -12.85 11.11
C THR A 78 -6.94 -12.04 12.10
N ILE A 79 -6.60 -10.80 11.77
CA ILE A 79 -5.83 -9.91 12.66
C ILE A 79 -6.67 -9.56 13.90
N VAL A 80 -7.93 -9.15 13.70
CA VAL A 80 -8.85 -8.81 14.81
C VAL A 80 -9.12 -10.01 15.70
N ALA A 81 -9.34 -11.19 15.13
CA ALA A 81 -9.58 -12.42 15.89
C ALA A 81 -8.36 -12.81 16.72
N LYS A 82 -7.14 -12.64 16.18
CA LYS A 82 -5.90 -12.89 16.90
C LYS A 82 -5.76 -11.97 18.11
N ASP A 83 -6.05 -10.68 17.95
CA ASP A 83 -6.03 -9.71 19.05
C ASP A 83 -7.09 -10.04 20.12
N ALA A 84 -8.31 -10.36 19.70
CA ALA A 84 -9.40 -10.77 20.58
C ALA A 84 -9.24 -12.19 21.17
N LYS A 85 -8.19 -12.93 20.80
CA LYS A 85 -7.92 -14.32 21.22
C LYS A 85 -9.09 -15.28 20.92
N VAL A 86 -9.79 -15.06 19.83
CA VAL A 86 -10.88 -15.93 19.35
C VAL A 86 -10.45 -16.69 18.11
N SER A 87 -10.95 -17.91 17.96
CA SER A 87 -10.73 -18.70 16.74
C SER A 87 -11.89 -18.48 15.77
N LEU A 88 -11.57 -18.16 14.51
CA LEU A 88 -12.55 -18.12 13.44
C LEU A 88 -12.85 -19.55 13.00
N THR A 89 -14.13 -19.95 13.03
CA THR A 89 -14.58 -21.31 12.69
C THR A 89 -14.86 -21.52 11.19
N GLY A 90 -14.44 -20.59 10.33
CA GLY A 90 -14.61 -20.66 8.89
C GLY A 90 -13.29 -20.97 8.16
N ASN A 91 -13.27 -22.05 7.38
CA ASN A 91 -12.17 -22.33 6.44
C ASN A 91 -12.30 -21.41 5.22
N SER A 92 -11.88 -20.16 5.36
CA SER A 92 -11.82 -19.20 4.24
C SER A 92 -10.36 -18.98 3.84
N PRO A 93 -9.82 -19.74 2.87
CA PRO A 93 -8.45 -19.55 2.42
C PRO A 93 -8.31 -18.18 1.74
N ILE A 94 -7.22 -17.47 2.06
CA ILE A 94 -6.85 -16.25 1.32
C ILE A 94 -6.53 -16.65 -0.13
N TYR A 95 -7.25 -16.08 -1.09
CA TYR A 95 -6.95 -16.26 -2.50
C TYR A 95 -5.57 -15.64 -2.78
N LYS A 96 -4.62 -16.42 -3.28
CA LYS A 96 -3.30 -15.89 -3.69
C LYS A 96 -3.31 -15.49 -5.15
N SER A 97 -3.07 -14.21 -5.43
CA SER A 97 -2.99 -13.76 -6.82
C SER A 97 -1.79 -14.45 -7.43
N SER A 98 -1.95 -15.08 -8.59
CA SER A 98 -0.83 -15.43 -9.45
C SER A 98 -0.31 -14.13 -10.07
N ALA A 99 0.14 -13.20 -9.22
CA ALA A 99 0.99 -12.11 -9.66
C ALA A 99 2.16 -12.82 -10.33
N HIS A 100 2.24 -12.66 -11.65
CA HIS A 100 3.31 -13.22 -12.43
C HIS A 100 4.56 -12.78 -11.71
N ARG A 101 5.28 -13.74 -11.13
CA ARG A 101 6.64 -13.49 -10.69
C ARG A 101 7.34 -13.14 -11.99
N THR A 102 7.36 -11.86 -12.36
CA THR A 102 8.41 -11.33 -13.20
C THR A 102 9.62 -11.61 -12.35
N SER A 103 10.22 -12.77 -12.64
CA SER A 103 11.52 -13.13 -12.18
C SER A 103 12.35 -11.89 -12.42
N LYS A 104 12.63 -11.13 -11.35
CA LYS A 104 13.81 -10.27 -11.28
C LYS A 104 15.01 -11.21 -11.20
N GLY A 105 15.12 -12.13 -12.16
CA GLY A 105 16.41 -12.52 -12.66
C GLY A 105 16.96 -11.25 -13.26
N GLY A 106 17.81 -10.55 -12.51
CA GLY A 106 18.73 -9.63 -13.14
C GLY A 106 19.40 -10.45 -14.24
N ASN A 107 19.09 -10.14 -15.49
CA ASN A 107 19.68 -10.86 -16.61
C ASN A 107 21.19 -10.73 -16.41
N LEU A 108 21.88 -11.84 -16.16
CA LEU A 108 23.34 -11.86 -16.04
C LEU A 108 23.96 -11.10 -17.23
N PHE A 109 23.31 -11.20 -18.39
CA PHE A 109 23.59 -10.42 -19.58
C PHE A 109 23.60 -8.90 -19.36
N THR A 110 22.62 -8.32 -18.67
CA THR A 110 22.59 -6.88 -18.34
C THR A 110 23.73 -6.51 -17.41
N LEU A 111 24.08 -7.38 -16.45
CA LEU A 111 25.20 -7.14 -15.53
C LEU A 111 26.56 -7.24 -16.26
N ILE A 112 26.70 -8.23 -17.15
CA ILE A 112 27.88 -8.40 -18.02
C ILE A 112 28.02 -7.21 -18.98
N LEU A 113 26.94 -6.76 -19.61
CA LEU A 113 26.94 -5.59 -20.49
C LEU A 113 27.39 -4.32 -19.74
N LEU A 114 26.91 -4.12 -18.51
CA LEU A 114 27.29 -2.98 -17.67
C LEU A 114 28.78 -3.01 -17.31
N VAL A 115 29.31 -4.20 -16.97
CA VAL A 115 30.73 -4.39 -16.67
C VAL A 115 31.60 -4.12 -17.91
N ILE A 116 31.20 -4.60 -19.09
CA ILE A 116 31.92 -4.35 -20.36
C ILE A 116 31.92 -2.86 -20.71
N ILE A 117 30.78 -2.19 -20.56
CA ILE A 117 30.66 -0.74 -20.82
C ILE A 117 31.56 0.05 -19.84
N MET A 118 31.56 -0.33 -18.56
CA MET A 118 32.40 0.32 -17.55
C MET A 118 33.90 0.13 -17.82
N THR A 119 34.34 -1.09 -18.17
CA THR A 119 35.76 -1.34 -18.49
C THR A 119 36.20 -0.61 -19.76
N MET A 120 35.35 -0.52 -20.78
CA MET A 120 35.63 0.23 -22.01
C MET A 120 35.73 1.74 -21.75
N LEU A 121 34.87 2.30 -20.88
CA LEU A 121 34.92 3.73 -20.51
C LEU A 121 36.15 4.07 -19.65
N LEU A 122 36.56 3.18 -18.75
CA LEU A 122 37.72 3.39 -17.88
C LEU A 122 39.06 3.31 -18.65
N GLY A 123 39.11 2.51 -19.72
CA GLY A 123 40.30 2.32 -20.56
C GLY A 123 40.62 3.45 -21.54
N THR A 124 39.67 4.34 -21.85
CA THR A 124 39.87 5.43 -22.82
C THR A 124 39.84 6.81 -22.17
N ARG A 125 40.77 7.71 -22.55
CA ARG A 125 40.85 9.09 -22.01
C ARG A 125 39.54 9.89 -22.23
N ARG A 126 38.83 9.64 -23.32
CA ARG A 126 37.50 10.24 -23.60
C ARG A 126 36.37 9.62 -22.77
N GLY A 127 36.40 8.31 -22.51
CA GLY A 127 35.39 7.62 -21.69
C GLY A 127 35.37 8.14 -20.24
N ARG A 128 36.54 8.35 -19.63
CA ARG A 128 36.62 8.91 -18.26
C ARG A 128 36.04 10.33 -18.13
N ALA A 129 36.13 11.14 -19.19
CA ALA A 129 35.58 12.49 -19.20
C ALA A 129 34.03 12.50 -19.30
N MET A 130 33.43 11.42 -19.81
CA MET A 130 31.97 11.27 -19.93
C MET A 130 31.32 10.58 -18.73
N LEU A 131 32.10 9.94 -17.84
CA LEU A 131 31.62 9.31 -16.60
C LEU A 131 30.80 10.24 -15.69
N PRO A 132 31.22 11.49 -15.38
CA PRO A 132 30.41 12.38 -14.55
C PRO A 132 29.10 12.78 -15.24
N PHE A 133 29.08 12.89 -16.56
CA PHE A 133 27.86 13.18 -17.33
C PHE A 133 26.89 11.98 -17.36
N LEU A 134 27.41 10.76 -17.48
CA LEU A 134 26.63 9.52 -17.42
C LEU A 134 26.05 9.27 -16.01
N MET A 135 26.83 9.56 -14.95
CA MET A 135 26.38 9.50 -13.56
C MET A 135 25.27 10.52 -13.26
N LEU A 136 25.40 11.75 -13.78
CA LEU A 136 24.36 12.76 -13.68
C LEU A 136 23.08 12.34 -14.41
N MET A 137 23.21 11.71 -15.59
CA MET A 137 22.06 11.23 -16.35
C MET A 137 21.38 10.02 -15.69
N LEU A 138 22.12 9.17 -14.98
CA LEU A 138 21.55 8.06 -14.19
C LEU A 138 20.83 8.57 -12.93
N PHE A 139 21.34 9.63 -12.31
CA PHE A 139 20.67 10.34 -11.22
C PHE A 139 19.42 11.12 -11.67
N MET A 140 19.38 11.57 -12.93
CA MET A 140 18.33 12.44 -13.46
C MET A 140 17.33 11.73 -14.39
N GLY A 141 17.62 10.50 -14.82
CA GLY A 141 16.92 9.84 -15.93
C GLY A 141 16.66 8.34 -15.78
N GLY A 142 16.61 7.80 -14.56
CA GLY A 142 16.38 6.36 -14.40
C GLY A 142 15.93 5.92 -13.02
N GLY A 143 14.64 6.01 -12.74
CA GLY A 143 13.99 5.16 -11.74
C GLY A 143 13.21 5.92 -10.68
N GLY A 144 11.88 5.93 -10.84
CA GLY A 144 10.95 6.19 -9.75
C GLY A 144 11.24 5.27 -8.56
N ARG A 145 11.91 5.82 -7.56
CA ARG A 145 11.88 5.40 -6.17
C ARG A 145 11.76 6.67 -5.36
N GLY A 146 10.57 6.84 -4.77
CA GLY A 146 10.22 7.99 -3.96
C GLY A 146 11.27 8.27 -2.90
N VAL A 147 11.97 9.39 -3.08
CA VAL A 147 12.60 10.11 -1.99
C VAL A 147 11.45 10.80 -1.27
N GLY A 148 11.04 10.24 -0.13
CA GLY A 148 10.05 10.84 0.75
C GLY A 148 10.56 12.17 1.24
N GLY A 149 9.89 13.24 0.82
CA GLY A 149 10.15 14.60 1.26
C GLY A 149 9.86 14.77 2.75
N PHE A 150 10.83 15.33 3.45
CA PHE A 150 10.62 16.01 4.72
C PHE A 150 9.72 17.22 4.48
N GLY A 151 8.60 17.29 5.20
CA GLY A 151 7.67 18.41 5.19
C GLY A 151 7.11 18.65 6.59
N SER A 152 7.77 19.55 7.33
CA SER A 152 7.19 20.24 8.48
C SER A 152 6.04 21.14 8.03
N PHE A 153 5.00 21.25 8.86
CA PHE A 153 4.04 22.35 9.16
C PHE A 153 2.79 21.64 9.74
N GLY A 154 2.18 21.96 10.87
CA GLY A 154 2.09 23.19 11.64
C GLY A 154 0.60 23.43 11.98
N GLY A 155 0.24 23.45 13.26
CA GLY A 155 -0.90 24.22 13.80
C GLY A 155 -2.31 23.60 13.80
N GLY A 156 -2.85 23.39 15.01
CA GLY A 156 -3.92 24.27 15.51
C GLY A 156 -5.41 23.87 15.39
N PHE A 157 -6.00 23.60 16.56
CA PHE A 157 -7.37 23.92 17.03
C PHE A 157 -8.61 23.07 16.67
N GLY A 158 -9.38 22.76 17.72
CA GLY A 158 -10.83 22.98 17.75
C GLY A 158 -11.70 21.73 17.86
N GLY A 159 -12.21 21.43 19.07
CA GLY A 159 -13.15 20.32 19.30
C GLY A 159 -14.57 20.60 18.80
N PHE A 160 -15.36 19.53 18.64
CA PHE A 160 -16.78 19.36 19.05
C PHE A 160 -17.17 17.89 18.78
N GLY A 161 -17.93 17.29 19.70
CA GLY A 161 -18.10 15.84 19.83
C GLY A 161 -19.14 15.19 18.90
N GLY A 162 -18.81 13.96 18.50
CA GLY A 162 -19.61 12.99 17.74
C GLY A 162 -18.66 11.91 17.22
N GLY A 163 -19.02 10.61 17.31
CA GLY A 163 -18.08 9.47 17.17
C GLY A 163 -17.10 9.59 16.00
N MET A 164 -15.80 9.50 16.31
CA MET A 164 -14.72 10.00 15.46
C MET A 164 -14.13 8.89 14.58
N SER A 165 -14.08 9.11 13.26
CA SER A 165 -13.16 8.38 12.37
C SER A 165 -11.74 8.68 12.84
N GLY A 166 -10.97 7.69 13.29
CA GLY A 166 -9.69 7.89 13.98
C GLY A 166 -8.55 8.45 13.11
N GLY A 167 -8.83 8.94 11.91
CA GLY A 167 -7.81 9.28 10.91
C GLY A 167 -7.12 8.05 10.29
N GLY A 168 -7.31 6.86 10.87
CA GLY A 168 -6.75 5.60 10.45
C GLY A 168 -7.38 5.03 9.18
N GLY A 169 -6.56 4.31 8.41
CA GLY A 169 -6.97 3.63 7.20
C GLY A 169 -6.03 3.87 6.02
N ALA A 170 -6.27 3.17 4.91
CA ALA A 170 -5.45 3.29 3.71
C ALA A 170 -6.32 3.24 2.45
N GLY A 171 -5.88 3.97 1.42
CA GLY A 171 -6.49 3.94 0.09
C GLY A 171 -5.49 3.53 -0.98
N ARG A 172 -5.97 2.87 -2.03
CA ARG A 172 -5.22 2.50 -3.24
C ARG A 172 -6.05 2.73 -4.50
N GLY A 173 -5.38 3.14 -5.57
CA GLY A 173 -5.91 3.08 -6.93
C GLY A 173 -5.47 1.79 -7.62
N PHE A 174 -6.25 1.29 -8.57
CA PHE A 174 -5.96 0.06 -9.31
C PHE A 174 -6.36 0.16 -10.79
#